data_AF-A0A093HE32-F1
#
_entry.id   AF-A0A093HE32-F1
#
_cell.length_a   1.000
_cell.length_b   1.000
_cell.length_c   1.000
_cell.angle_alpha   90.00
_cell.angle_beta   90.00
_cell.angle_gamma   90.00
#
_symmetry.space_group_name_H-M   'P 1'
#
loop_
_entity.id
_entity.type
_entity.pdbx_description
1 polymer ?
#
loop_
_entity_poly.entity_id
_entity_poly.type
_entity_poly.pdbx_seq_one_letter_code
_entity_poly.pdbx_strand_id
1 'polypeptide(L)' 'FDATKSDGQFKKTASNGKLRRYLPGFQFTPFGQAVKETCAWFSANYANARK' A
#
# COMPACT_ATOMS: atom_id res chain seq x y z
N PHE A 1 16.81 -17.62 8.11
CA PHE A 1 17.16 -16.64 7.07
C PHE A 1 17.77 -17.44 5.94
N ASP A 2 17.03 -17.61 4.85
CA ASP A 2 17.42 -18.44 3.71
C ASP A 2 17.99 -17.53 2.61
N ALA A 3 19.31 -17.56 2.43
CA ALA A 3 20.05 -16.69 1.50
C ALA A 3 20.07 -17.23 0.06
N THR A 4 19.38 -18.33 -0.23
CA THR A 4 19.36 -18.95 -1.57
C THR A 4 18.36 -18.29 -2.52
N LYS A 5 17.46 -17.44 -2.00
CA LYS A 5 16.50 -16.69 -2.80
C LYS A 5 17.05 -15.30 -3.06
N SER A 6 17.01 -14.86 -4.31
CA SER A 6 17.30 -13.47 -4.66
C SER A 6 16.46 -12.56 -3.77
N ASP A 7 17.08 -11.61 -3.07
CA ASP A 7 16.38 -10.44 -2.54
C ASP A 7 15.56 -9.91 -3.72
N GLY A 8 14.23 -10.06 -3.65
CA GLY A 8 13.35 -9.66 -4.74
C GLY A 8 13.66 -8.24 -5.19
N GLN A 9 13.17 -7.82 -6.35
CA GLN A 9 13.46 -6.50 -6.95
C GLN A 9 13.51 -5.37 -5.89
N PHE A 10 14.74 -5.02 -5.46
CA PHE A 10 15.03 -4.21 -4.27
C PHE A 10 14.30 -2.86 -4.30
N LYS A 11 14.03 -2.36 -5.51
CA LYS A 11 13.27 -1.14 -5.73
C LYS A 11 12.37 -1.27 -6.96
N LYS A 12 11.09 -0.92 -6.81
CA LYS A 12 10.10 -0.77 -7.88
C LYS A 12 9.60 0.67 -7.96
N THR A 13 10.51 1.60 -8.25
CA THR A 13 10.15 3.02 -8.33
C THR A 13 9.20 3.26 -9.50
N ALA A 14 7.99 3.73 -9.22
CA ALA A 14 7.04 4.19 -10.22
C ALA A 14 7.02 5.72 -10.25
N SER A 15 6.87 6.32 -11.44
CA SER A 15 6.63 7.76 -11.57
C SER A 15 5.14 8.07 -11.50
N ASN A 16 4.76 9.03 -10.67
CA ASN A 16 3.40 9.57 -10.58
C ASN A 16 3.22 10.90 -11.34
N GLY A 17 4.16 11.27 -12.22
CA GLY A 17 4.17 12.57 -12.91
C GLY A 17 2.90 12.83 -13.74
N LYS A 18 2.38 11.81 -14.45
CA LYS A 18 1.11 11.92 -15.20
C LYS A 18 -0.05 12.26 -14.26
N LEU A 19 -0.15 11.56 -13.12
CA LEU A 19 -1.21 11.78 -12.13
C LEU A 19 -1.18 13.21 -11.58
N ARG A 20 0.00 13.72 -11.22
CA ARG A 20 0.16 15.09 -10.68
C ARG A 20 -0.12 16.17 -11.72
N ARG A 21 0.13 15.92 -13.01
CA ARG A 21 -0.23 16.84 -14.10
C ARG A 21 -1.74 16.99 -14.24
N TYR A 22 -2.49 15.89 -14.18
CA TYR A 22 -3.95 15.93 -14.32
C TYR A 22 -4.67 16.31 -13.02
N LEU A 23 -4.12 15.95 -11.86
CA LEU A 23 -4.73 16.14 -10.53
C LEU A 23 -3.72 16.76 -9.54
N PRO A 24 -3.37 18.04 -9.68
CA PRO A 24 -2.35 18.68 -8.82
C PRO A 24 -2.79 18.77 -7.35
N GLY A 25 -4.08 19.00 -7.10
CA GLY A 25 -4.65 19.15 -5.75
C GLY A 25 -4.98 17.84 -5.02
N PHE A 26 -4.79 16.68 -5.65
CA PHE A 26 -5.14 15.40 -5.02
C PHE A 26 -4.30 15.15 -3.75
N GLN A 27 -4.99 14.87 -2.65
CA GLN A 27 -4.40 14.52 -1.37
C GLN A 27 -4.55 13.03 -1.12
N PHE A 28 -3.41 12.35 -0.93
CA PHE A 28 -3.41 10.96 -0.52
C PHE A 28 -3.75 10.86 0.97
N THR A 29 -4.42 9.79 1.35
CA THR A 29 -4.57 9.45 2.77
C THR A 29 -3.19 9.25 3.40
N PRO A 30 -2.91 9.88 4.56
CA PRO A 30 -1.68 9.63 5.30
C PRO A 30 -1.53 8.12 5.57
N PHE A 31 -0.34 7.58 5.31
CA PHE A 31 -0.13 6.13 5.32
C PHE A 31 -0.51 5.47 6.66
N GLY A 32 -0.14 6.10 7.78
CA GLY A 32 -0.47 5.58 9.12
C GLY A 32 -1.98 5.52 9.38
N GLN A 33 -2.75 6.48 8.86
CA GLN A 33 -4.21 6.48 8.95
C GLN A 33 -4.79 5.33 8.12
N ALA A 34 -4.35 5.18 6.86
CA ALA A 34 -4.84 4.14 5.97
C ALA A 34 -4.59 2.72 6.54
N VAL A 35 -3.41 2.48 7.12
CA VAL A 35 -3.09 1.20 7.76
C VAL A 35 -4.00 0.95 8.97
N LYS A 36 -4.20 1.96 9.83
CA LYS A 36 -5.08 1.84 11.00
C LYS A 36 -6.51 1.47 10.59
N GLU A 37 -7.06 2.15 9.60
CA GLU A 37 -8.41 1.90 9.08
C GLU A 37 -8.52 0.50 8.47
N THR A 38 -7.51 0.08 7.70
CA THR A 38 -7.48 -1.26 7.07
C THR A 38 -7.43 -2.37 8.12
N CYS A 39 -6.59 -2.23 9.16
CA CYS A 39 -6.50 -3.20 10.25
C CYS A 39 -7.81 -3.27 11.05
N ALA A 40 -8.45 -2.12 11.32
CA ALA A 40 -9.74 -2.08 11.99
C ALA A 40 -10.82 -2.79 11.17
N TRP A 41 -10.86 -2.53 9.85
CA TRP A 41 -11.79 -3.21 8.94
C TRP A 41 -11.56 -4.72 8.92
N PHE A 42 -10.30 -5.17 8.82
CA PHE A 42 -9.97 -6.59 8.79
C PHE A 42 -10.44 -7.32 10.05
N SER A 43 -10.16 -6.75 11.23
CA SER A 43 -10.60 -7.33 12.51
C SER A 43 -12.12 -7.41 12.60
N ALA A 44 -12.83 -6.35 12.19
CA ALA A 44 -14.29 -6.31 12.22
C ALA A 44 -14.96 -7.26 11.20
N ASN A 45 -14.26 -7.60 10.11
CA ASN A 45 -14.80 -8.36 8.99
C ASN A 45 -14.11 -9.72 8.82
N TYR A 46 -13.40 -10.22 9.84
CA TYR A 46 -12.55 -11.40 9.74
C TYR A 46 -13.29 -12.66 9.26
N ALA A 47 -14.59 -12.77 9.53
CA ALA A 47 -15.41 -13.87 9.04
C ALA A 47 -15.55 -13.89 7.51
N ASN A 48 -15.61 -12.71 6.88
CA ASN A 48 -15.91 -12.51 5.46
C ASN A 48 -14.68 -12.09 4.63
N ALA A 49 -13.60 -11.68 5.28
CA ALA A 49 -12.35 -11.32 4.61
C ALA A 49 -11.74 -12.55 3.91
N ARG A 50 -11.14 -12.33 2.73
CA ARG A 50 -10.34 -13.35 2.04
C ARG A 50 -9.10 -13.64 2.88
N LYS A 51 -8.85 -14.92 3.16
CA LYS A 51 -7.77 -15.43 4.01
C LYS A 51 -6.80 -16.25 3.19
#